data_AF-A0A8S7IER7-F1
#
_entry.id   AF-A0A8S7IER7-F1
#
_cell.length_a   1.000
_cell.length_b   1.000
_cell.length_c   1.000
_cell.angle_alpha   90.00
_cell.angle_beta   90.00
_cell.angle_gamma   90.00
#
_symmetry.space_group_name_H-M   'P 1'
#
loop_
_entity.id
_entity.type
_entity.pdbx_description
1 polymer ?
#
loop_
_entity_poly.entity_id
_entity_poly.type
_entity_poly.pdbx_seq_one_letter_code
_entity_poly.pdbx_strand_id
1 'polypeptide(L)'
;MSNLSVISLVVKLMTDRTFHRGKWEDRKFRYKFLLRCCCHPLITTHYFRALCELSDIDDLLEVNPTLPAKIHRPYLFRNSRTGFRVQAVLDHYHLIRSLPQEVRRMLNVSRETSLVRTEGKDGRWLDISCSPCGFDREGELMLILRFNGEVITRISFTLLYWQGHRMVFVGGL
;
A
#
# COMPACT_ATOMS: atom_id res chain seq x y z
N MET A 1 3.98 -8.81 21.60
CA MET A 1 3.08 -8.62 20.45
C MET A 1 3.07 -9.92 19.68
N SER A 2 1.92 -10.58 19.57
CA SER A 2 1.82 -11.98 19.12
C SER A 2 2.38 -12.14 17.70
N ASN A 3 3.25 -13.13 17.50
CA ASN A 3 3.62 -13.61 16.17
C ASN A 3 2.33 -14.04 15.46
N LEU A 4 1.77 -13.13 14.66
CA LEU A 4 0.62 -13.41 13.81
C LEU A 4 1.05 -14.50 12.83
N SER A 5 0.62 -15.73 13.10
CA SER A 5 0.74 -16.82 12.15
C SER A 5 -0.04 -16.47 10.89
N VAL A 6 0.46 -16.87 9.72
CA VAL A 6 -0.21 -16.70 8.42
C VAL A 6 -1.69 -17.12 8.48
N ILE A 7 -1.98 -18.20 9.20
CA ILE A 7 -3.34 -18.72 9.39
C ILE A 7 -4.18 -17.73 10.21
N SER A 8 -3.62 -17.18 11.29
CA SER A 8 -4.32 -16.21 12.12
C SER A 8 -4.64 -14.92 11.35
N LEU A 9 -3.76 -14.48 10.45
CA LEU A 9 -4.04 -13.34 9.56
C LEU A 9 -5.19 -13.65 8.60
N VAL A 10 -5.18 -14.83 7.95
CA VAL A 10 -6.29 -15.25 7.07
C VAL A 10 -7.60 -15.31 7.85
N VAL A 11 -7.60 -15.90 9.05
CA VAL A 11 -8.80 -16.00 9.90
C VAL A 11 -9.30 -14.61 10.25
N LYS A 12 -8.45 -13.71 10.75
CA LYS A 12 -8.81 -12.32 11.05
C LYS A 12 -9.46 -11.63 9.85
N LEU A 13 -8.86 -11.69 8.66
CA LEU A 13 -9.41 -11.08 7.45
C LEU A 13 -10.79 -11.63 7.06
N MET A 14 -11.08 -12.89 7.36
CA MET A 14 -12.34 -13.54 7.02
C MET A 14 -13.43 -13.27 8.06
N THR A 15 -13.09 -13.28 9.35
CA THR A 15 -14.06 -13.31 10.46
C THR A 15 -14.17 -12.00 11.24
N ASP A 16 -13.09 -11.27 11.38
CA ASP A 16 -13.05 -10.09 12.24
C ASP A 16 -13.70 -8.89 11.56
N ARG A 17 -14.72 -8.33 12.21
CA ARG A 17 -15.51 -7.21 11.70
C ARG A 17 -14.71 -5.92 11.61
N THR A 18 -13.63 -5.78 12.37
CA THR A 18 -12.75 -4.60 12.29
C THR A 18 -12.15 -4.43 10.90
N PHE A 19 -11.85 -5.54 10.22
CA PHE A 19 -11.33 -5.57 8.85
C PHE A 19 -12.42 -5.60 7.77
N HIS A 20 -13.70 -5.73 8.13
CA HIS A 20 -14.82 -5.67 7.18
C HIS A 20 -15.11 -4.22 6.83
N ARG A 21 -14.20 -3.61 6.08
CA ARG A 21 -14.35 -2.26 5.52
C ARG A 21 -14.07 -2.30 4.02
N GLY A 22 -14.79 -1.47 3.27
CA GLY A 22 -14.62 -1.36 1.82
C GLY A 22 -14.85 -2.71 1.13
N LYS A 23 -13.83 -3.24 0.43
CA LYS A 23 -13.99 -4.50 -0.33
C LYS A 23 -14.22 -5.74 0.54
N TRP A 24 -13.78 -5.73 1.81
CA TRP A 24 -13.92 -6.87 2.71
C TRP A 24 -15.33 -7.07 3.25
N GLU A 25 -16.18 -6.04 3.20
CA GLU A 25 -17.60 -6.16 3.54
C GLU A 25 -18.30 -7.17 2.62
N ASP A 26 -17.95 -7.14 1.32
CA ASP A 26 -18.49 -8.06 0.33
C ASP A 26 -18.06 -9.51 0.61
N ARG A 27 -19.06 -10.36 0.89
CA ARG A 27 -18.86 -11.80 1.07
C ARG A 27 -18.25 -12.45 -0.18
N LYS A 28 -18.68 -12.05 -1.39
CA LYS A 28 -18.13 -12.59 -2.64
C LYS A 28 -16.65 -12.28 -2.77
N PHE A 29 -16.22 -11.08 -2.34
CA PHE A 29 -14.82 -10.71 -2.33
C PHE A 29 -14.00 -11.62 -1.41
N ARG A 30 -14.47 -11.84 -0.17
CA ARG A 30 -13.83 -12.73 0.82
C ARG A 30 -13.67 -14.17 0.31
N TYR A 31 -14.74 -14.76 -0.24
CA TYR A 31 -14.64 -16.12 -0.78
C TYR A 31 -13.70 -16.21 -1.98
N LYS A 32 -13.73 -15.23 -2.88
CA LYS A 32 -12.77 -15.16 -4.01
C LYS A 32 -11.34 -14.96 -3.53
N PHE A 33 -11.11 -14.23 -2.44
CA PHE A 33 -9.79 -14.09 -1.83
C PHE A 33 -9.31 -15.43 -1.26
N LEU A 34 -10.14 -16.11 -0.47
CA LEU A 34 -9.81 -17.41 0.10
C LEU A 34 -9.49 -18.45 -0.99
N LEU A 35 -10.31 -18.53 -2.04
CA LEU A 35 -10.08 -19.42 -3.17
C LEU A 35 -8.71 -19.15 -3.82
N ARG A 36 -8.35 -17.87 -4.03
CA ARG A 36 -7.05 -17.52 -4.62
C ARG A 36 -5.87 -17.86 -3.71
N CYS A 37 -6.05 -17.78 -2.38
CA CYS A 37 -5.06 -18.26 -1.42
C CYS A 37 -4.87 -19.78 -1.56
N CYS A 38 -5.95 -20.54 -1.71
CA CYS A 38 -5.90 -21.99 -1.90
C CYS A 38 -5.30 -22.39 -3.27
N CYS A 39 -5.51 -21.62 -4.33
CA CYS A 39 -4.91 -21.88 -5.64
C CYS A 39 -3.40 -21.56 -5.69
N HIS A 40 -2.92 -20.68 -4.82
CA HIS A 40 -1.53 -20.21 -4.80
C HIS A 40 -0.91 -20.25 -3.39
N PRO A 41 -0.91 -21.41 -2.71
CA PRO A 41 -0.63 -21.47 -1.27
C PRO A 41 0.82 -21.13 -0.92
N LEU A 42 1.78 -21.55 -1.75
CA LEU A 42 3.20 -21.31 -1.50
C LEU A 42 3.56 -19.83 -1.54
N ILE A 43 3.09 -19.11 -2.57
CA ILE A 43 3.38 -17.68 -2.71
C ILE A 43 2.56 -16.83 -1.74
N THR A 44 1.31 -17.22 -1.45
CA THR A 44 0.49 -16.55 -0.43
C THR A 44 1.11 -16.69 0.95
N THR A 45 1.54 -17.89 1.34
CA THR A 45 2.16 -18.11 2.66
C THR A 45 3.49 -17.37 2.80
N HIS A 46 4.33 -17.37 1.76
CA HIS A 46 5.56 -16.58 1.73
C HIS A 46 5.27 -15.08 1.89
N TYR A 47 4.34 -14.54 1.10
CA TYR A 47 3.96 -13.12 1.18
C TYR A 47 3.39 -12.75 2.54
N PHE A 48 2.51 -13.57 3.12
CA PHE A 48 1.90 -13.25 4.42
C PHE A 48 2.90 -13.34 5.55
N ARG A 49 3.84 -14.29 5.49
CA ARG A 49 4.95 -14.32 6.44
C ARG A 49 5.78 -13.04 6.37
N ALA A 50 6.15 -12.62 5.17
CA ALA A 50 6.89 -11.37 4.97
C ALA A 50 6.10 -10.13 5.43
N LEU A 51 4.78 -10.09 5.20
CA LEU A 51 3.92 -9.03 5.73
C LEU A 51 3.88 -9.03 7.26
N CYS A 52 3.80 -10.20 7.91
CA CYS A 52 3.81 -10.30 9.37
C CYS A 52 5.17 -9.93 9.98
N GLU A 53 6.26 -9.99 9.21
CA GLU A 53 7.59 -9.51 9.60
C GLU A 53 7.75 -7.98 9.44
N LEU A 54 6.86 -7.32 8.69
CA LEU A 54 6.75 -5.86 8.74
C LEU A 54 6.24 -5.47 10.12
N SER A 55 6.98 -4.59 10.80
CA SER A 55 6.47 -3.95 12.01
C SER A 55 5.20 -3.17 11.63
N ASP A 56 4.19 -3.21 12.50
CA ASP A 56 2.97 -2.40 12.37
C ASP A 56 2.00 -2.88 11.27
N ILE A 57 1.91 -4.20 11.05
CA ILE A 57 0.96 -4.79 10.10
C ILE A 57 -0.50 -4.39 10.37
N ASP A 58 -0.90 -4.24 11.64
CA ASP A 58 -2.25 -3.82 11.98
C ASP A 58 -2.53 -2.40 11.45
N ASP A 59 -1.62 -1.44 11.67
CA ASP A 59 -1.71 -0.07 11.12
C ASP A 59 -1.75 -0.06 9.59
N LEU A 60 -0.92 -0.90 8.95
CA LEU A 60 -0.91 -1.04 7.50
C LEU A 60 -2.23 -1.58 6.95
N LEU A 61 -2.85 -2.51 7.66
CA LEU A 61 -4.16 -3.07 7.29
C LEU A 61 -5.31 -2.13 7.57
N GLU A 62 -5.22 -1.25 8.57
CA GLU A 62 -6.19 -0.19 8.77
C GLU A 62 -6.23 0.77 7.58
N VAL A 63 -5.06 1.07 7.02
CA VAL A 63 -4.87 2.08 6.00
C VAL A 63 -5.04 1.52 4.59
N ASN A 64 -4.52 0.32 4.35
CA ASN A 64 -4.72 -0.44 3.12
C ASN A 64 -5.28 -1.84 3.44
N PRO A 65 -6.60 -1.95 3.67
CA PRO A 65 -7.23 -3.23 3.99
C PRO A 65 -6.97 -4.29 2.91
N THR A 66 -6.85 -3.88 1.64
CA THR A 66 -6.70 -4.81 0.52
C THR A 66 -5.28 -5.30 0.28
N LEU A 67 -4.30 -4.85 1.09
CA LEU A 67 -2.90 -5.22 1.02
C LEU A 67 -2.66 -6.74 0.95
N PRO A 68 -3.33 -7.61 1.74
CA PRO A 68 -3.17 -9.06 1.65
C PRO A 68 -3.64 -9.62 0.30
N ALA A 69 -4.64 -8.99 -0.31
CA ALA A 69 -5.22 -9.43 -1.58
C ALA A 69 -4.51 -8.84 -2.81
N LYS A 70 -3.54 -7.93 -2.63
CA LYS A 70 -2.92 -7.13 -3.70
C LYS A 70 -2.17 -8.00 -4.71
N ILE A 71 -1.45 -9.02 -4.23
CA ILE A 71 -0.67 -9.95 -5.07
C ILE A 71 -1.52 -10.76 -6.06
N HIS A 72 -2.80 -10.94 -5.74
CA HIS A 72 -3.76 -11.70 -6.53
C HIS A 72 -4.43 -10.89 -7.65
N ARG A 73 -4.03 -9.64 -7.83
CA ARG A 73 -4.55 -8.72 -8.84
C ARG A 73 -3.41 -8.17 -9.68
N PRO A 74 -3.66 -7.70 -10.92
CA PRO A 74 -2.68 -6.90 -11.63
C PRO A 74 -2.26 -5.70 -10.77
N TYR A 75 -0.96 -5.50 -10.64
CA TYR A 75 -0.35 -4.47 -9.80
C TYR A 75 0.84 -3.85 -10.54
N LEU A 76 0.90 -2.52 -10.52
CA LEU A 76 1.80 -1.61 -11.25
C LEU A 76 1.62 -1.65 -12.78
N PHE A 77 1.63 -2.84 -13.39
CA PHE A 77 1.37 -3.02 -14.81
C PHE A 77 0.67 -4.36 -15.10
N ARG A 78 -0.06 -4.42 -16.22
CA ARG A 78 -1.05 -5.47 -16.53
C ARG A 78 -0.49 -6.90 -16.48
N ASN A 79 0.75 -7.11 -16.92
CA ASN A 79 1.37 -8.44 -17.09
C ASN A 79 2.44 -8.75 -16.04
N SER A 80 2.41 -8.11 -14.87
CA SER A 80 3.33 -8.43 -13.78
C SER A 80 3.12 -9.85 -13.26
N ARG A 81 4.22 -10.61 -13.07
CA ARG A 81 4.17 -11.96 -12.46
C ARG A 81 3.89 -11.84 -10.96
N THR A 82 3.19 -12.80 -10.37
CA THR A 82 2.85 -12.77 -8.92
C THR A 82 4.08 -12.59 -8.03
N GLY A 83 5.21 -13.24 -8.36
CA GLY A 83 6.47 -13.07 -7.62
C GLY A 83 7.00 -11.63 -7.68
N PHE A 84 6.92 -10.98 -8.84
CA PHE A 84 7.26 -9.57 -8.95
C PHE A 84 6.34 -8.69 -8.10
N ARG A 85 5.02 -8.99 -8.08
CA ARG A 85 4.06 -8.21 -7.28
C ARG A 85 4.37 -8.31 -5.78
N VAL A 86 4.68 -9.52 -5.31
CA VAL A 86 5.13 -9.74 -3.93
C VAL A 86 6.37 -8.90 -3.64
N GLN A 87 7.40 -9.00 -4.50
CA GLN A 87 8.64 -8.27 -4.31
C GLN A 87 8.42 -6.75 -4.31
N ALA A 88 7.67 -6.22 -5.28
CA ALA A 88 7.45 -4.79 -5.42
C ALA A 88 6.72 -4.18 -4.20
N VAL A 89 5.73 -4.91 -3.64
CA VAL A 89 5.05 -4.48 -2.42
C VAL A 89 6.00 -4.49 -1.22
N LEU A 90 6.75 -5.59 -1.03
CA LEU A 90 7.66 -5.72 0.11
C LEU A 90 8.83 -4.74 0.01
N ASP A 91 9.40 -4.56 -1.19
CA ASP A 91 10.45 -3.59 -1.46
C ASP A 91 10.02 -2.20 -1.03
N HIS A 92 8.79 -1.79 -1.32
CA HIS A 92 8.30 -0.48 -0.92
C HIS A 92 8.41 -0.27 0.59
N TYR A 93 7.84 -1.18 1.38
CA TYR A 93 7.86 -1.05 2.83
C TYR A 93 9.28 -1.14 3.40
N HIS A 94 10.13 -2.02 2.87
CA HIS A 94 11.53 -2.12 3.30
C HIS A 94 12.34 -0.88 2.92
N LEU A 95 12.15 -0.33 1.71
CA LEU A 95 12.80 0.88 1.24
C LEU A 95 12.40 2.07 2.10
N ILE A 96 11.09 2.28 2.35
CA ILE A 96 10.60 3.35 3.23
C ILE A 96 11.23 3.24 4.62
N ARG A 97 11.33 2.03 5.18
CA ARG A 97 11.97 1.82 6.50
C ARG A 97 13.47 2.14 6.49
N SER A 98 14.16 1.93 5.36
CA SER A 98 15.58 2.22 5.19
C SER A 98 15.91 3.70 4.96
N LEU A 99 14.90 4.54 4.70
CA LEU A 99 15.10 5.98 4.50
C LEU A 99 15.45 6.69 5.82
N PRO A 100 16.15 7.84 5.75
CA PRO A 100 16.36 8.70 6.90
C PRO A 100 15.05 9.03 7.62
N GLN A 101 15.09 9.17 8.94
CA GLN A 101 13.89 9.32 9.77
C GLN A 101 13.02 10.51 9.34
N GLU A 102 13.62 11.61 8.88
CA GLU A 102 12.92 12.79 8.38
C GLU A 102 12.12 12.47 7.12
N VAL A 103 12.75 11.82 6.13
CA VAL A 103 12.09 11.40 4.89
C VAL A 103 11.01 10.36 5.17
N ARG A 104 11.25 9.43 6.09
CA ARG A 104 10.26 8.43 6.49
C ARG A 104 9.02 9.06 7.14
N ARG A 105 9.20 10.15 7.90
CA ARG A 105 8.07 10.92 8.47
C ARG A 105 7.27 11.62 7.37
N MET A 106 7.92 12.12 6.33
CA MET A 106 7.28 12.73 5.15
C MET A 106 6.51 11.70 4.32
N LEU A 107 7.08 10.51 4.11
CA LEU A 107 6.49 9.41 3.36
C LEU A 107 5.73 8.44 4.26
N ASN A 108 4.87 8.99 5.12
CA ASN A 108 4.12 8.19 6.09
C ASN A 108 3.13 7.26 5.38
N VAL A 109 3.33 5.95 5.55
CA VAL A 109 2.49 4.91 4.94
C VAL A 109 1.13 4.74 5.61
N SER A 110 0.91 5.38 6.76
CA SER A 110 -0.32 5.22 7.55
C SER A 110 -1.23 6.45 7.54
N ARG A 111 -0.73 7.64 7.18
CA ARG A 111 -1.54 8.87 7.17
C ARG A 111 -1.03 9.91 6.20
N GLU A 112 -1.93 10.80 5.78
CA GLU A 112 -1.54 11.96 4.99
C GLU A 112 -0.61 12.89 5.77
N THR A 113 0.48 13.31 5.14
CA THR A 113 1.51 14.19 5.69
C THR A 113 1.76 15.34 4.73
N SER A 114 1.69 16.57 5.24
CA SER A 114 2.04 17.76 4.45
C SER A 114 3.54 17.78 4.17
N LEU A 115 3.91 17.96 2.89
CA LEU A 115 5.30 18.03 2.44
C LEU A 115 5.75 19.48 2.26
N VAL A 116 4.91 20.27 1.59
CA VAL A 116 5.15 21.70 1.36
C VAL A 116 3.84 22.44 1.29
N ARG A 117 3.85 23.64 1.83
CA ARG A 117 2.77 24.62 1.72
C ARG A 117 3.41 25.95 1.39
N THR A 118 3.01 26.55 0.27
CA THR A 118 3.56 27.82 -0.18
C THR A 118 2.46 28.72 -0.70
N GLU A 119 2.63 30.02 -0.49
CA GLU A 119 1.76 31.03 -1.05
C GLU A 119 2.26 31.40 -2.46
N GLY A 120 1.34 31.44 -3.42
CA GLY A 120 1.58 31.94 -4.76
C GLY A 120 1.55 33.46 -4.83
N LYS A 121 1.95 34.02 -5.96
CA LYS A 121 2.03 35.48 -6.16
C LYS A 121 0.72 36.23 -5.93
N ASP A 122 -0.41 35.56 -6.11
CA ASP A 122 -1.75 36.15 -5.98
C ASP A 122 -2.39 35.89 -4.60
N GLY A 123 -1.59 35.50 -3.59
CA GLY A 123 -2.09 35.14 -2.25
C GLY A 123 -2.80 33.80 -2.17
N ARG A 124 -2.72 32.98 -3.23
CA ARG A 124 -3.37 31.67 -3.33
C ARG A 124 -2.44 30.56 -2.82
N TRP A 125 -2.95 29.64 -2.02
CA TRP A 125 -2.15 28.56 -1.45
C TRP A 125 -1.93 27.40 -2.42
N LEU A 126 -0.70 26.88 -2.43
CA LEU A 126 -0.31 25.64 -3.07
C LEU A 126 0.17 24.67 -1.99
N ASP A 127 -0.46 23.50 -1.91
CA ASP A 127 -0.13 22.47 -0.94
C ASP A 127 0.25 21.17 -1.65
N ILE A 128 1.35 20.55 -1.24
CA ILE A 128 1.71 19.19 -1.65
C ILE A 128 1.76 18.34 -0.39
N SER A 129 1.08 17.20 -0.43
CA SER A 129 1.05 16.23 0.66
C SER A 129 1.32 14.83 0.12
N CYS A 130 1.79 13.94 0.98
CA CYS A 130 1.93 12.52 0.71
C CYS A 130 0.91 11.75 1.55
N SER A 131 0.14 10.87 0.92
CA SER A 131 -0.82 10.00 1.60
C SER A 131 -0.58 8.54 1.23
N PRO A 132 -1.15 7.61 2.01
CA PRO A 132 -1.34 6.24 1.55
C PRO A 132 -2.16 6.22 0.25
N CYS A 133 -1.82 5.33 -0.66
CA CYS A 133 -2.48 5.26 -1.96
C CYS A 133 -3.86 4.62 -1.85
N GLY A 134 -4.91 5.36 -2.25
CA GLY A 134 -6.26 4.82 -2.38
C GLY A 134 -6.49 3.97 -3.64
N PHE A 135 -5.50 3.88 -4.53
CA PHE A 135 -5.59 3.11 -5.77
C PHE A 135 -4.95 1.73 -5.63
N ASP A 136 -5.81 0.72 -5.44
CA ASP A 136 -5.43 -0.69 -5.19
C ASP A 136 -4.36 -1.28 -6.13
N ARG A 137 -4.17 -0.72 -7.34
CA ARG A 137 -3.32 -1.33 -8.39
C ARG A 137 -2.15 -0.46 -8.85
N GLU A 138 -2.10 0.80 -8.42
CA GLU A 138 -1.28 1.82 -9.08
C GLU A 138 -0.14 2.31 -8.18
N GLY A 139 -0.23 2.09 -6.87
CA GLY A 139 0.92 2.24 -6.00
C GLY A 139 0.65 1.95 -4.53
N GLU A 140 1.61 2.30 -3.68
CA GLU A 140 1.49 2.22 -2.22
C GLU A 140 1.33 3.60 -1.58
N LEU A 141 1.95 4.63 -2.15
CA LEU A 141 1.82 6.02 -1.73
C LEU A 141 1.26 6.89 -2.85
N MET A 142 0.85 8.10 -2.49
CA MET A 142 0.30 9.08 -3.40
C MET A 142 0.73 10.48 -3.00
N LEU A 143 1.16 11.27 -3.98
CA LEU A 143 1.30 12.72 -3.83
C LEU A 143 0.00 13.38 -4.24
N ILE A 144 -0.48 14.31 -3.41
CA ILE A 144 -1.70 15.09 -3.68
C ILE A 144 -1.30 16.54 -3.81
N LEU A 145 -1.54 17.12 -4.99
CA LEU A 145 -1.40 18.54 -5.24
C LEU A 145 -2.74 19.22 -5.00
N ARG A 146 -2.76 20.22 -4.11
CA ARG A 146 -3.92 21.08 -3.90
C ARG A 146 -3.61 22.52 -4.23
N PHE A 147 -4.62 23.18 -4.80
CA PHE A 147 -4.62 24.60 -5.03
C PHE A 147 -5.80 25.21 -4.28
N ASN A 148 -5.50 26.10 -3.33
CA ASN A 148 -6.48 26.73 -2.46
C ASN A 148 -7.42 25.71 -1.76
N GLY A 149 -6.85 24.58 -1.32
CA GLY A 149 -7.57 23.48 -0.69
C GLY A 149 -8.25 22.49 -1.65
N GLU A 150 -8.36 22.81 -2.93
CA GLU A 150 -8.99 21.93 -3.93
C GLU A 150 -7.96 21.00 -4.57
N VAL A 151 -8.29 19.72 -4.75
CA VAL A 151 -7.35 18.74 -5.33
C VAL A 151 -7.25 18.91 -6.83
N ILE A 152 -6.05 19.21 -7.31
CA ILE A 152 -5.75 19.38 -8.74
C ILE A 152 -5.35 18.06 -9.39
N THR A 153 -4.47 17.30 -8.75
CA THR A 153 -3.98 16.00 -9.27
C THR A 153 -3.47 15.11 -8.15
N ARG A 154 -3.39 13.80 -8.43
CA ARG A 154 -2.95 12.75 -7.53
C ARG A 154 -1.98 11.82 -8.26
N ILE A 155 -0.74 11.77 -7.81
CA ILE A 155 0.30 10.94 -8.43
C ILE A 155 0.58 9.76 -7.51
N SER A 156 0.18 8.57 -7.91
CA SER A 156 0.47 7.34 -7.16
C SER A 156 1.86 6.79 -7.51
N PHE A 157 2.58 6.32 -6.49
CA PHE A 157 3.91 5.77 -6.67
C PHE A 157 4.24 4.62 -5.72
N THR A 158 5.26 3.86 -6.09
CA THR A 158 5.84 2.75 -5.32
C THR A 158 7.35 2.84 -5.39
N LEU A 159 8.02 2.54 -4.28
CA LEU A 159 9.48 2.40 -4.26
C LEU A 159 9.79 0.92 -4.46
N LEU A 160 10.64 0.58 -5.42
CA LEU A 160 11.00 -0.82 -5.67
C LEU A 160 12.42 -0.94 -6.21
N TYR A 161 12.96 -2.17 -6.20
CA TYR A 161 14.17 -2.46 -6.95
C TYR A 161 13.82 -2.92 -8.37
N TRP A 162 14.41 -2.27 -9.36
CA TRP A 162 14.33 -2.69 -10.75
C TRP A 162 15.74 -2.89 -11.30
N GLN A 163 16.05 -4.10 -11.76
CA GLN A 163 17.39 -4.46 -12.26
C GLN A 163 18.52 -4.10 -11.28
N GLY A 164 18.28 -4.25 -9.97
CA GLY A 164 19.26 -3.96 -8.93
C GLY A 164 19.35 -2.49 -8.50
N HIS A 165 18.64 -1.58 -9.17
CA HIS A 165 18.60 -0.16 -8.84
C HIS A 165 17.34 0.22 -8.09
N ARG A 166 17.46 1.13 -7.12
CA ARG A 166 16.29 1.75 -6.46
C ARG A 166 15.56 2.63 -7.47
N MET A 167 14.25 2.42 -7.58
CA MET A 167 13.39 3.11 -8.54
C MET A 167 12.12 3.60 -7.86
N VAL A 168 11.60 4.72 -8.35
CA VAL A 168 10.22 5.17 -8.09
C VAL A 168 9.38 4.77 -9.30
N PHE A 169 8.46 3.84 -9.12
CA PHE A 169 7.46 3.51 -10.12
C PHE A 169 6.26 4.45 -9.95
N VAL A 170 5.86 5.13 -11.02
CA VAL A 170 4.66 5.99 -11.03
C VAL A 170 3.54 5.25 -11.76
N GLY A 171 2.40 5.07 -11.10
CA GLY A 171 1.26 4.32 -11.64
C GLY A 171 0.22 5.21 -12.31
N GLY A 172 -0.72 5.71 -11.52
CA GLY A 172 -1.77 6.65 -11.93
C GLY A 172 -1.45 8.11 -11.62
N LEU A 173 -1.98 9.01 -12.45
CA LEU A 173 -1.89 10.48 -12.43
C LEU A 173 -3.28 11.11 -12.34
#